data_AF-A0A6L8I4X7-F1
#
_entry.id   AF-A0A6L8I4X7-F1
#
_cell.length_a   1.000
_cell.length_b   1.000
_cell.length_c   1.000
_cell.angle_alpha   90.00
_cell.angle_beta   90.00
_cell.angle_gamma   90.00
#
_symmetry.space_group_name_H-M   'P 1'
#
loop_
_entity.id
_entity.type
_entity.pdbx_description
1 polymer ?
#
loop_
_entity_poly.entity_id
_entity_poly.type
_entity_poly.pdbx_seq_one_letter_code
_entity_poly.pdbx_strand_id
1 'polypeptide(L)'
;MFHHRQVARLRCQDGIFRPDASPLDDDDIDASVLEDRPSDPVEAELKSFISDLSDGAQVDLVAIMWMGRAEGPDSWTEAKELAFSQQNDRTAEYLVGTPPMPDHLKDGLAAIGRSCSEYEEDDV
;
A
#
# COMPACT_ATOMS: atom_id res chain seq x y z
N MET A 1 36.08 7.32 -47.27
CA MET A 1 36.81 7.22 -46.00
C MET A 1 35.80 7.20 -44.86
N PHE A 2 35.54 6.05 -44.24
CA PHE A 2 34.98 5.99 -42.88
C PHE A 2 35.74 4.89 -42.15
N HIS A 3 36.50 5.32 -41.14
CA HIS A 3 37.50 4.56 -40.44
C HIS A 3 36.92 4.11 -39.09
N HIS A 4 37.28 2.89 -38.70
CA HIS A 4 37.45 2.43 -37.31
C HIS A 4 36.22 2.08 -36.47
N ARG A 5 35.84 0.81 -36.65
CA ARG A 5 35.62 -0.21 -35.63
C ARG A 5 36.48 -0.02 -34.37
N GLN A 6 35.88 -0.04 -33.18
CA GLN A 6 36.45 -0.72 -32.02
C GLN A 6 35.39 -1.13 -30.99
N VAL A 7 35.53 -2.40 -30.58
CA VAL A 7 34.77 -3.11 -29.55
C VAL A 7 35.55 -3.04 -28.23
N ALA A 8 34.87 -2.81 -27.11
CA ALA A 8 35.42 -3.02 -25.78
C ALA A 8 34.27 -3.51 -24.85
N ARG A 9 34.13 -4.82 -24.69
CA ARG A 9 34.62 -5.60 -23.53
C ARG A 9 33.88 -5.26 -22.22
N LEU A 10 32.68 -5.81 -22.05
CA LEU A 10 32.14 -6.10 -20.71
C LEU A 10 32.70 -7.46 -20.29
N ARG A 11 33.56 -7.45 -19.28
CA ARG A 11 34.05 -8.67 -18.65
C ARG A 11 32.94 -9.26 -17.79
N CYS A 12 32.69 -10.54 -17.98
CA CYS A 12 32.11 -11.42 -16.99
C CYS A 12 32.96 -11.35 -15.71
N GLN A 13 32.32 -11.14 -14.57
CA GLN A 13 32.86 -11.63 -13.32
C GLN A 13 31.77 -12.44 -12.64
N ASP A 14 32.03 -13.74 -12.62
CA ASP A 14 31.27 -14.78 -11.97
C ASP A 14 31.03 -14.50 -10.48
N GLY A 15 29.84 -14.88 -10.04
CA GLY A 15 29.67 -15.75 -8.89
C GLY A 15 29.78 -15.11 -7.51
N ILE A 16 28.64 -14.68 -6.98
CA ILE A 16 28.11 -15.23 -5.72
C ILE A 16 26.59 -15.42 -5.90
N PHE A 17 26.19 -16.59 -6.42
CA PHE A 17 24.88 -17.14 -6.08
C PHE A 17 25.01 -17.60 -4.63
N ARG A 18 24.40 -16.88 -3.67
CA ARG A 18 24.15 -17.43 -2.33
C ARG A 18 22.83 -18.19 -2.41
N PRO A 19 22.83 -19.53 -2.34
CA PRO A 19 21.64 -20.28 -2.03
C PRO A 19 21.44 -20.27 -0.51
N ASP A 20 21.08 -19.11 0.02
CA ASP A 20 20.37 -19.04 1.29
C ASP A 20 19.39 -17.88 1.21
N ALA A 21 18.14 -18.25 0.95
CA ALA A 21 17.02 -17.37 1.12
C ALA A 21 16.93 -16.96 2.60
N SER A 22 16.82 -15.66 2.84
CA SER A 22 15.97 -15.14 3.90
C SER A 22 15.16 -14.00 3.25
N PRO A 23 13.82 -14.03 3.35
CA PRO A 23 12.93 -13.17 2.58
C PRO A 23 12.82 -11.79 3.23
N LEU A 24 12.78 -10.76 2.38
CA LEU A 24 12.26 -9.41 2.64
C LEU A 24 12.69 -8.78 3.98
N ASP A 25 13.68 -7.90 3.91
CA ASP A 25 13.94 -6.94 4.98
C ASP A 25 12.69 -6.05 5.18
N ASP A 26 11.92 -6.39 6.20
CA ASP A 26 10.65 -5.77 6.62
C ASP A 26 10.94 -4.60 7.59
N ASP A 27 11.88 -3.73 7.23
CA ASP A 27 12.44 -2.70 8.12
C ASP A 27 12.65 -1.33 7.43
N ASP A 28 11.83 -0.98 6.43
CA ASP A 28 11.81 0.37 5.84
C ASP A 28 10.37 0.90 5.60
N ILE A 29 9.38 0.47 6.40
CA ILE A 29 8.22 1.34 6.66
C ILE A 29 8.70 2.37 7.67
N ASP A 30 9.29 3.44 7.13
CA ASP A 30 9.74 4.63 7.84
C ASP A 30 8.54 5.27 8.60
N ALA A 31 8.23 4.70 9.77
CA ALA A 31 7.23 5.20 10.71
C ALA A 31 7.71 6.49 11.41
N SER A 32 8.85 7.05 11.01
CA SER A 32 9.48 8.21 11.64
C SER A 32 8.86 9.56 11.26
N VAL A 33 7.92 9.60 10.32
CA VAL A 33 7.37 10.84 9.76
C VAL A 33 5.84 10.90 9.88
N LEU A 34 5.25 10.38 10.97
CA LEU A 34 3.93 10.88 11.38
C LEU A 34 4.14 12.14 12.22
N GLU A 35 4.20 13.29 11.55
CA GLU A 35 4.07 14.60 12.21
C GLU A 35 2.73 14.63 12.97
N ASP A 36 2.81 14.68 14.31
CA ASP A 36 1.68 14.90 15.20
C ASP A 36 1.16 16.33 14.98
N ARG A 37 0.28 16.48 13.99
CA ARG A 37 -0.43 17.73 13.71
C ARG A 37 -1.53 17.90 14.76
N PRO A 38 -1.82 19.14 15.22
CA PRO A 38 -2.87 19.39 16.19
C PRO A 38 -4.19 18.79 15.69
N SER A 39 -4.69 17.80 16.43
CA SER A 39 -5.85 16.95 16.12
C SER A 39 -7.00 17.77 15.51
N ASP A 40 -7.25 17.55 14.22
CA ASP A 40 -8.51 17.94 13.61
C ASP A 40 -9.60 17.04 14.24
N PRO A 41 -10.67 17.60 14.83
CA PRO A 41 -11.73 16.80 15.44
C PRO A 41 -12.36 15.81 14.45
N VAL A 42 -12.43 16.14 13.16
CA VAL A 42 -12.94 15.25 12.11
C VAL A 42 -11.99 14.08 11.89
N GLU A 43 -10.69 14.34 11.91
CA GLU A 43 -9.65 13.30 11.79
C GLU A 43 -9.70 12.33 12.98
N ALA A 44 -9.89 12.85 14.19
CA ALA A 44 -10.02 12.06 15.40
C ALA A 44 -11.29 11.17 15.37
N GLU A 45 -12.42 11.70 14.92
CA GLU A 45 -13.65 10.94 14.74
C GLU A 45 -13.49 9.83 13.70
N LEU A 46 -12.91 10.14 12.54
CA LEU A 46 -12.66 9.15 11.49
C LEU A 46 -11.73 8.04 11.97
N LYS A 47 -10.66 8.41 12.69
CA LYS A 47 -9.74 7.43 13.29
C LYS A 47 -10.45 6.54 14.30
N SER A 48 -11.31 7.09 15.16
CA SER A 48 -12.10 6.30 16.12
C SER A 48 -13.03 5.34 15.38
N PHE A 49 -13.72 5.83 14.35
CA PHE A 49 -14.62 5.02 13.54
C PHE A 49 -13.89 3.82 12.90
N ILE A 50 -12.72 4.04 12.31
CA ILE A 50 -11.92 2.96 11.71
C ILE A 50 -11.40 2.00 12.78
N SER A 51 -11.03 2.51 13.95
CA SER A 51 -10.54 1.68 15.07
C SER A 51 -11.63 0.76 15.64
N ASP A 52 -12.89 1.18 15.58
CA ASP A 52 -14.05 0.41 16.03
C ASP A 52 -14.47 -0.69 15.03
N LEU A 53 -13.91 -0.69 13.81
CA LEU A 53 -14.12 -1.76 12.85
C LEU A 53 -13.45 -3.05 13.32
N SER A 54 -14.06 -4.20 13.00
CA SER A 54 -13.42 -5.51 13.19
C SER A 54 -12.07 -5.57 12.46
N ASP A 55 -11.11 -6.31 13.00
CA ASP A 55 -9.78 -6.52 12.40
C ASP A 55 -9.85 -6.85 10.90
N GLY A 56 -10.74 -7.77 10.51
CA GLY A 56 -10.94 -8.15 9.10
C GLY A 56 -11.40 -6.99 8.21
N ALA A 57 -12.24 -6.10 8.73
CA ALA A 57 -12.69 -4.92 8.01
C ALA A 57 -11.59 -3.86 7.90
N GLN A 58 -10.74 -3.70 8.92
CA GLN A 58 -9.57 -2.84 8.84
C GLN A 58 -8.56 -3.37 7.80
N VAL A 59 -8.33 -4.69 7.79
CA VAL A 59 -7.51 -5.38 6.78
C VAL A 59 -8.05 -5.16 5.38
N ASP A 60 -9.36 -5.33 5.18
CA ASP A 60 -9.99 -5.10 3.89
C ASP A 60 -9.83 -3.64 3.44
N LEU A 61 -9.94 -2.68 4.37
CA LEU A 61 -9.77 -1.25 4.06
C LEU A 61 -8.34 -0.91 3.64
N VAL A 62 -7.33 -1.47 4.31
CA VAL A 62 -5.91 -1.34 3.92
C VAL A 62 -5.66 -1.99 2.56
N ALA A 63 -6.17 -3.20 2.34
CA ALA A 63 -6.02 -3.90 1.08
C ALA A 63 -6.64 -3.11 -0.09
N ILE A 64 -7.86 -2.57 0.09
CA ILE A 64 -8.50 -1.70 -0.92
C ILE A 64 -7.64 -0.47 -1.17
N MET A 65 -7.17 0.22 -0.13
CA MET A 65 -6.33 1.40 -0.29
C MET A 65 -5.06 1.08 -1.09
N TRP A 66 -4.39 -0.04 -0.83
CA TRP A 66 -3.19 -0.44 -1.57
C TRP A 66 -3.47 -0.77 -3.04
N MET A 67 -4.61 -1.40 -3.34
CA MET A 67 -5.03 -1.67 -4.72
C MET A 67 -5.23 -0.38 -5.55
N GLY A 68 -5.55 0.74 -4.90
CA GLY A 68 -5.69 2.04 -5.57
C GLY A 68 -4.41 2.87 -5.68
N ARG A 69 -3.25 2.30 -5.30
CA ARG A 69 -1.95 2.94 -5.48
C ARG A 69 -1.36 2.58 -6.85
N ALA A 70 -0.59 3.49 -7.42
CA ALA A 70 0.08 3.25 -8.70
C ALA A 70 1.07 2.08 -8.65
N GLU A 71 1.69 1.84 -7.49
CA GLU A 71 2.61 0.73 -7.21
C GLU A 71 2.08 -0.10 -6.03
N GLY A 72 0.88 -0.65 -6.21
CA GLY A 72 0.22 -1.53 -5.24
C GLY A 72 0.38 -3.02 -5.56
N PRO A 73 -0.20 -3.91 -4.73
CA PRO A 73 -0.30 -5.34 -5.01
C PRO A 73 -1.01 -5.63 -6.34
N ASP A 74 -0.61 -6.71 -7.02
CA ASP A 74 -1.14 -7.06 -8.35
C ASP A 74 -2.51 -7.76 -8.27
N SER A 75 -2.87 -8.27 -7.09
CA SER A 75 -4.12 -9.00 -6.89
C SER A 75 -4.76 -8.70 -5.53
N TRP A 76 -6.09 -8.83 -5.50
CA TRP A 76 -6.87 -8.71 -4.26
C TRP A 76 -6.41 -9.70 -3.17
N THR A 77 -6.10 -10.94 -3.56
CA THR A 77 -5.66 -11.96 -2.62
C THR A 77 -4.33 -11.59 -1.97
N GLU A 78 -3.36 -11.17 -2.77
CA GLU A 78 -2.06 -10.68 -2.30
C GLU A 78 -2.22 -9.45 -1.39
N ALA A 79 -3.03 -8.47 -1.81
CA ALA A 79 -3.30 -7.28 -1.01
C ALA A 79 -3.87 -7.63 0.36
N LYS A 80 -4.82 -8.57 0.43
CA LYS A 80 -5.41 -9.03 1.70
C LYS A 80 -4.42 -9.79 2.57
N GLU A 81 -3.61 -10.67 1.98
CA GLU A 81 -2.60 -11.43 2.72
C GLU A 81 -1.56 -10.51 3.35
N LEU A 82 -1.06 -9.54 2.57
CA LEU A 82 -0.11 -8.53 3.05
C LEU A 82 -0.74 -7.60 4.09
N ALA A 83 -2.00 -7.18 3.90
CA ALA A 83 -2.68 -6.31 4.86
C ALA A 83 -2.93 -7.05 6.18
N PHE A 84 -3.28 -8.34 6.11
CA PHE A 84 -3.44 -9.18 7.29
C PHE A 84 -2.12 -9.41 8.03
N SER A 85 -0.98 -9.55 7.32
CA SER A 85 0.32 -9.72 7.97
C SER A 85 0.83 -8.44 8.63
N GLN A 86 0.46 -7.27 8.10
CA GLN A 86 0.92 -5.97 8.60
C GLN A 86 -0.06 -5.28 9.58
N GLN A 87 -1.26 -5.83 9.78
CA GLN A 87 -2.24 -5.22 10.69
C GLN A 87 -1.71 -5.12 12.13
N ASN A 88 -1.98 -3.99 12.78
CA ASN A 88 -1.66 -3.77 14.19
C ASN A 88 -2.55 -2.66 14.77
N ASP A 89 -2.34 -2.31 16.05
CA ASP A 89 -3.14 -1.30 16.77
C ASP A 89 -3.07 0.12 16.15
N ARG A 90 -2.17 0.36 15.19
CA ARG A 90 -1.97 1.65 14.52
C ARG A 90 -2.57 1.67 13.11
N THR A 91 -3.30 0.64 12.67
CA THR A 91 -3.91 0.58 11.34
C THR A 91 -4.80 1.81 11.05
N ALA A 92 -5.63 2.23 12.00
CA ALA A 92 -6.47 3.41 11.83
C ALA A 92 -5.66 4.69 11.64
N GLU A 93 -4.53 4.82 12.34
CA GLU A 93 -3.61 5.97 12.19
C GLU A 93 -2.92 5.98 10.85
N TYR A 94 -2.50 4.81 10.37
CA TYR A 94 -1.86 4.65 9.07
C TYR A 94 -2.80 5.07 7.94
N LEU A 95 -4.06 4.63 8.00
CA LEU A 95 -5.07 4.98 6.99
C LEU A 95 -5.36 6.48 6.98
N VAL A 96 -5.67 7.05 8.15
CA VAL A 96 -6.03 8.47 8.27
C VAL A 96 -4.83 9.39 8.00
N GLY A 97 -3.63 8.97 8.38
CA GLY A 97 -2.39 9.68 8.09
C GLY A 97 -1.93 9.62 6.63
N THR A 98 -2.57 8.78 5.79
CA THR A 98 -2.31 8.72 4.35
C THR A 98 -3.07 9.85 3.64
N PRO A 99 -2.42 10.94 3.17
CA PRO A 99 -3.15 12.13 2.74
C PRO A 99 -4.14 11.93 1.57
N PRO A 100 -3.84 11.12 0.53
CA PRO A 100 -4.79 10.78 -0.53
C PRO A 100 -5.56 9.47 -0.26
N MET A 101 -5.80 9.09 1.00
CA MET A 101 -6.54 7.87 1.35
C MET A 101 -7.90 7.77 0.61
N PRO A 102 -8.76 8.81 0.57
CA PRO A 102 -10.05 8.68 -0.10
C PRO A 102 -9.94 8.36 -1.60
N ASP A 103 -8.97 8.97 -2.30
CA ASP A 103 -8.73 8.71 -3.72
C ASP A 103 -8.23 7.29 -3.94
N HIS A 104 -7.31 6.81 -3.11
CA HIS A 104 -6.85 5.42 -3.16
C HIS A 104 -7.97 4.42 -2.88
N LEU A 105 -8.86 4.70 -1.94
CA LEU A 105 -9.99 3.81 -1.67
C LEU A 105 -10.93 3.72 -2.88
N LYS A 106 -11.21 4.85 -3.52
CA LYS A 106 -12.03 4.90 -4.73
C LYS A 106 -11.39 4.10 -5.87
N ASP A 107 -10.11 4.34 -6.15
CA ASP A 107 -9.39 3.65 -7.23
C ASP A 107 -9.22 2.16 -6.93
N GLY A 108 -9.00 1.80 -5.67
CA GLY A 108 -8.90 0.43 -5.21
C GLY A 108 -10.22 -0.35 -5.31
N LEU A 109 -11.34 0.30 -4.99
CA LEU A 109 -12.67 -0.27 -5.24
C LEU A 109 -12.88 -0.54 -6.72
N ALA A 110 -12.51 0.41 -7.59
CA ALA A 110 -12.59 0.22 -9.04
C ALA A 110 -11.71 -0.95 -9.52
N ALA A 111 -10.51 -1.11 -8.95
CA ALA A 111 -9.60 -2.21 -9.27
C ALA A 111 -10.19 -3.60 -8.95
N ILE A 112 -11.04 -3.71 -7.92
CA ILE A 112 -11.75 -4.95 -7.55
C ILE A 112 -13.15 -5.07 -8.17
N GLY A 113 -13.48 -4.19 -9.12
CA GLY A 113 -14.77 -4.21 -9.83
C GLY A 113 -15.96 -3.75 -8.97
N ARG A 114 -15.72 -2.84 -8.02
CA ARG A 114 -16.74 -2.18 -7.18
C ARG A 114 -16.71 -0.67 -7.44
N SER A 115 -17.78 0.03 -7.06
CA SER A 115 -17.81 1.50 -7.07
C SER A 115 -18.49 2.03 -5.81
N CYS A 116 -18.02 3.19 -5.31
CA CYS A 116 -18.70 3.90 -4.23
C CYS A 116 -20.15 4.24 -4.58
N SER A 117 -20.42 4.53 -5.87
CA SER A 117 -21.76 4.86 -6.36
C SER A 117 -22.76 3.71 -6.28
N GLU A 118 -22.30 2.46 -6.10
CA GLU A 118 -23.20 1.31 -5.90
C GLU A 118 -23.84 1.31 -4.50
N TYR A 119 -23.29 2.12 -3.58
CA TYR A 119 -23.74 2.25 -2.20
C TYR A 119 -24.31 3.64 -1.92
N GLU A 120 -24.43 4.47 -2.96
CA GLU A 120 -25.32 5.63 -2.95
C GLU A 120 -26.73 5.05 -3.08
N GLU A 121 -27.40 4.83 -1.95
CA GLU A 121 -28.83 4.54 -1.97
C GLU A 121 -29.53 5.72 -2.66
N ASP A 122 -30.07 5.50 -3.86
CA ASP A 122 -31.06 6.38 -4.50
C ASP A 122 -32.34 6.37 -3.63
N ASP A 123 -32.28 6.91 -2.41
CA ASP A 123 -33.42 6.96 -1.51
C ASP A 123 -33.43 8.26 -0.68
N VAL A 124 -34.37 9.11 -1.13
CA VAL A 124 -35.29 10.05 -0.45
C VAL A 124 -34.82 11.41 0.09
#